data_AF-A0A7V8WN26-F1
#
_entry.id   AF-A0A7V8WN26-F1
#
_cell.length_a   1.000
_cell.length_b   1.000
_cell.length_c   1.000
_cell.angle_alpha   90.00
_cell.angle_beta   90.00
_cell.angle_gamma   90.00
#
_symmetry.space_group_name_H-M   'P 1'
#
loop_
_entity.id
_entity.type
_entity.pdbx_description
1 polymer ?
#
loop_
_entity_poly.entity_id
_entity_poly.type
_entity_poly.pdbx_seq_one_letter_code
_entity_poly.pdbx_strand_id
1 'polypeptide(L)'
;GSLAAAAQVQGIPAVRAFRDGRQVAEFTGALPEPQVREWLAGLGPRPADLAAAEAAEADAAGDLEAAGDGFRRALELDPDHEAARRGLAQVELRLRTTDRDREVLARRAHADPADTDAVIGLADLEAAAGDLDAAFGRLVGAVADTSGPAKERVRVHLLGLLDTLPADDTRAIAARRRLALALF
;
A
#
# COMPACT_ATOMS: atom_id res chain seq x y z
N GLY A 1 12.27 -56.39 -28.62
CA GLY A 1 11.87 -55.86 -27.31
C GLY A 1 12.86 -56.39 -26.30
N SER A 2 13.38 -55.63 -25.34
CA SER A 2 12.70 -54.66 -24.49
C SER A 2 13.76 -53.85 -23.75
N LEU A 3 13.66 -52.52 -23.80
CA LEU A 3 14.17 -51.59 -22.77
C LEU A 3 13.11 -50.53 -22.42
N ALA A 4 11.85 -50.77 -22.82
CA ALA A 4 10.76 -49.78 -22.77
C ALA A 4 9.72 -50.06 -21.67
N ALA A 5 10.03 -50.87 -20.66
CA ALA A 5 9.03 -51.36 -19.71
C ALA A 5 9.46 -51.22 -18.23
N ALA A 6 9.88 -50.03 -17.81
CA ALA A 6 10.18 -49.76 -16.39
C ALA A 6 9.60 -48.44 -15.85
N ALA A 7 8.53 -47.92 -16.46
CA ALA A 7 7.79 -46.77 -15.93
C ALA A 7 6.38 -47.18 -15.48
N GLN A 8 6.28 -48.13 -14.55
CA GLN A 8 5.04 -48.43 -13.81
C GLN A 8 5.16 -47.99 -12.34
N VAL A 9 5.37 -46.70 -12.11
CA VAL A 9 5.14 -46.13 -10.78
C VAL A 9 3.97 -45.16 -10.89
N GLN A 10 2.76 -45.71 -10.71
CA GLN A 10 1.56 -44.91 -10.51
C GLN A 10 1.37 -44.65 -9.02
N GLY A 11 1.37 -43.36 -8.66
CA GLY A 11 0.85 -42.80 -7.41
C GLY A 11 1.77 -42.98 -6.21
N ILE A 12 2.08 -41.87 -5.53
CA ILE A 12 2.98 -41.73 -4.36
C ILE A 12 4.44 -41.49 -4.79
N PRO A 13 5.07 -40.35 -4.43
CA PRO A 13 4.61 -39.34 -3.46
C PRO A 13 3.60 -38.34 -4.03
N ALA A 14 2.82 -37.72 -3.14
CA ALA A 14 2.09 -36.48 -3.40
C ALA A 14 2.84 -35.34 -2.73
N VAL A 15 3.11 -34.27 -3.46
CA VAL A 15 3.86 -33.10 -2.99
C VAL A 15 2.92 -31.91 -3.00
N ARG A 16 2.80 -31.24 -1.85
CA ARG A 16 1.93 -30.07 -1.65
C ARG A 16 2.78 -28.88 -1.22
N ALA A 17 2.52 -27.74 -1.82
CA ALA A 17 3.10 -26.46 -1.42
C ALA A 17 2.11 -25.69 -0.56
N PHE A 18 2.60 -25.12 0.54
CA PHE A 18 1.83 -24.27 1.43
C PHE A 18 2.46 -22.88 1.50
N ARG A 19 1.64 -21.84 1.48
CA ARG A 19 2.01 -20.45 1.72
C ARG A 19 0.97 -19.84 2.64
N ASP A 20 1.41 -19.17 3.71
CA ASP A 20 0.53 -18.56 4.73
C ASP A 20 -0.53 -19.54 5.28
N GLY A 21 -0.12 -20.79 5.51
CA GLY A 21 -0.99 -21.87 6.00
C GLY A 21 -2.02 -22.39 4.97
N ARG A 22 -2.05 -21.86 3.75
CA ARG A 22 -2.92 -22.31 2.66
C ARG A 22 -2.16 -23.15 1.65
N GLN A 23 -2.77 -24.24 1.19
CA GLN A 23 -2.22 -25.03 0.09
C GLN A 23 -2.35 -24.23 -1.22
N VAL A 24 -1.23 -24.00 -1.91
CA VAL A 24 -1.18 -23.16 -3.13
C VAL A 24 -0.86 -23.95 -4.38
N ALA A 25 -0.26 -25.14 -4.25
CA ALA A 25 -0.03 -26.04 -5.37
C ALA A 25 0.09 -27.48 -4.89
N GLU A 26 -0.15 -28.42 -5.80
CA GLU A 26 0.06 -29.86 -5.57
C GLU A 26 0.48 -30.52 -6.88
N PHE A 27 1.30 -31.56 -6.78
CA PHE A 27 1.40 -32.58 -7.81
C PHE A 27 1.45 -33.97 -7.18
N THR A 28 0.99 -34.98 -7.93
CA THR A 28 1.00 -36.38 -7.52
C THR A 28 1.81 -37.21 -8.51
N GLY A 29 2.66 -38.10 -8.00
CA GLY A 29 3.52 -38.97 -8.78
C GLY A 29 4.93 -38.41 -8.98
N ALA A 30 5.81 -39.23 -9.54
CA ALA A 30 7.19 -38.84 -9.80
C ALA A 30 7.26 -37.93 -11.03
N LEU A 31 7.54 -36.64 -10.82
CA LEU A 31 7.89 -35.70 -11.89
C LEU A 31 9.40 -35.75 -12.18
N PRO A 32 9.83 -35.71 -13.45
CA PRO A 32 11.20 -35.38 -13.85
C PRO A 32 11.75 -34.11 -13.18
N GLU A 33 13.05 -34.07 -12.90
CA GLU A 33 13.72 -32.93 -12.24
C GLU A 33 13.42 -31.57 -12.91
N PRO A 34 13.42 -31.43 -14.25
CA PRO A 34 13.11 -30.15 -14.88
C PRO A 34 11.69 -29.64 -14.56
N GLN A 35 10.72 -30.57 -14.46
CA GLN A 35 9.33 -30.23 -14.14
C GLN A 35 9.16 -29.88 -12.66
N VAL A 36 9.89 -30.55 -11.77
CA VAL A 36 9.93 -30.17 -10.34
C VAL A 36 10.52 -28.77 -10.19
N ARG A 37 11.58 -28.44 -10.93
CA ARG A 37 12.20 -27.11 -10.91
C ARG A 37 11.25 -26.03 -11.40
N GLU A 38 10.53 -26.27 -12.49
CA GLU A 38 9.53 -25.33 -13.02
C GLU A 38 8.38 -25.13 -12.04
N TRP A 39 7.88 -26.21 -11.42
CA TRP A 39 6.87 -26.14 -10.37
C TRP A 39 7.35 -25.32 -9.16
N LEU A 40 8.58 -25.55 -8.68
CA LEU A 40 9.18 -24.77 -7.60
C LEU A 40 9.38 -23.30 -7.96
N ALA A 41 9.77 -23.00 -9.21
CA ALA A 41 9.94 -21.62 -9.67
C ALA A 41 8.61 -20.85 -9.63
N GLY A 42 7.48 -21.50 -9.95
CA GLY A 42 6.14 -20.93 -9.79
C GLY A 42 5.73 -20.68 -8.34
N LEU A 43 6.44 -21.26 -7.37
CA LEU A 43 6.24 -21.06 -5.93
C LEU A 43 7.17 -20.00 -5.33
N GLY A 44 8.03 -19.38 -6.14
CA GLY A 44 8.87 -18.27 -5.70
C GLY A 44 8.07 -17.07 -5.16
N PRO A 45 8.74 -16.11 -4.53
CA PRO A 45 8.15 -14.83 -4.16
C PRO A 45 7.50 -14.18 -5.40
N ARG A 46 6.31 -13.59 -5.24
CA ARG A 46 5.68 -12.93 -6.39
C ARG A 46 6.52 -11.69 -6.74
N PRO A 47 6.59 -11.29 -8.02
CA PRO A 47 7.31 -10.08 -8.42
C PRO A 47 6.89 -8.83 -7.64
N ALA A 48 5.60 -8.71 -7.29
CA ALA A 48 5.09 -7.62 -6.46
C ALA A 48 5.66 -7.66 -5.03
N ASP A 49 5.75 -8.85 -4.42
CA ASP A 49 6.30 -9.02 -3.08
C ASP A 49 7.79 -8.66 -3.04
N LEU A 50 8.55 -9.00 -4.10
CA LEU A 50 9.96 -8.63 -4.24
C LEU A 50 10.15 -7.12 -4.39
N ALA A 51 9.39 -6.49 -5.28
CA ALA A 51 9.44 -5.04 -5.47
C ALA A 51 9.08 -4.29 -4.18
N ALA A 52 8.08 -4.77 -3.43
CA ALA A 52 7.70 -4.18 -2.15
C ALA A 52 8.79 -4.38 -1.07
N ALA A 53 9.50 -5.51 -1.07
CA ALA A 53 10.60 -5.75 -0.15
C ALA A 53 11.80 -4.83 -0.45
N GLU A 54 12.20 -4.70 -1.72
CA GLU A 54 13.25 -3.77 -2.15
C GLU A 54 12.89 -2.31 -1.79
N ALA A 55 11.62 -1.92 -1.98
CA ALA A 55 11.12 -0.61 -1.58
C ALA A 55 11.23 -0.37 -0.07
N ALA A 56 10.89 -1.37 0.74
CA ALA A 56 11.01 -1.29 2.19
C ALA A 56 12.47 -1.18 2.66
N GLU A 57 13.41 -1.83 1.96
CA GLU A 57 14.85 -1.67 2.22
C GLU A 57 15.34 -0.26 1.90
N ALA A 58 14.91 0.32 0.77
CA ALA A 58 15.20 1.70 0.41
C ALA A 58 14.62 2.69 1.44
N ASP A 59 13.41 2.45 1.91
CA ASP A 59 12.77 3.27 2.95
C ASP A 59 13.55 3.23 4.26
N ALA A 60 13.97 2.02 4.69
CA ALA A 60 14.81 1.83 5.87
C ALA A 60 16.18 2.50 5.73
N ALA A 61 16.71 2.62 4.51
CA ALA A 61 17.94 3.36 4.22
C ALA A 61 17.73 4.89 4.15
N GLY A 62 16.48 5.37 4.22
CA GLY A 62 16.13 6.78 4.12
C GLY A 62 16.03 7.31 2.68
N ASP A 63 16.17 6.45 1.68
CA ASP A 63 15.99 6.81 0.27
C ASP A 63 14.49 6.77 -0.08
N LEU A 64 13.81 7.85 0.28
CA LEU A 64 12.37 7.98 0.12
C LEU A 64 11.93 7.99 -1.35
N GLU A 65 12.76 8.52 -2.26
CA GLU A 65 12.43 8.53 -3.68
C GLU A 65 12.48 7.12 -4.25
N ALA A 66 13.56 6.37 -3.99
CA ALA A 66 13.69 4.99 -4.43
C ALA A 66 12.63 4.07 -3.78
N ALA A 67 12.31 4.29 -2.50
CA ALA A 67 11.23 3.57 -1.83
C ALA A 67 9.88 3.80 -2.50
N GLY A 68 9.56 5.06 -2.83
CA GLY A 68 8.32 5.41 -3.53
C GLY A 68 8.23 4.75 -4.91
N ASP A 69 9.34 4.74 -5.66
CA ASP A 69 9.42 4.07 -6.96
C ASP A 69 9.19 2.56 -6.85
N GLY A 70 9.82 1.90 -5.87
CA GLY A 70 9.65 0.48 -5.64
C GLY A 70 8.23 0.09 -5.23
N PHE A 71 7.59 0.85 -4.34
CA PHE A 71 6.20 0.58 -3.95
C PHE A 71 5.22 0.81 -5.10
N ARG A 72 5.41 1.85 -5.92
CA ARG A 72 4.61 2.06 -7.13
C ARG A 72 4.74 0.90 -8.09
N ARG A 73 5.96 0.41 -8.33
CA ARG A 73 6.20 -0.79 -9.14
C ARG A 73 5.50 -2.03 -8.57
N ALA A 74 5.52 -2.22 -7.26
CA ALA A 74 4.81 -3.32 -6.62
C ALA A 74 3.29 -3.25 -6.89
N LEU A 75 2.70 -2.05 -6.84
CA LEU A 75 1.28 -1.82 -7.13
C LEU A 75 0.91 -1.91 -8.61
N GLU A 76 1.84 -1.65 -9.52
CA GLU A 76 1.67 -1.93 -10.95
C GLU A 76 1.57 -3.45 -11.21
N LEU A 77 2.28 -4.25 -10.44
CA LEU A 77 2.29 -5.72 -10.54
C LEU A 77 1.10 -6.36 -9.81
N ASP A 78 0.71 -5.80 -8.67
CA ASP A 78 -0.42 -6.25 -7.85
C ASP A 78 -1.12 -5.03 -7.21
N PRO A 79 -2.18 -4.49 -7.85
CA PRO A 79 -2.92 -3.33 -7.34
C PRO A 79 -3.55 -3.53 -5.96
N ASP A 80 -3.77 -4.80 -5.55
CA ASP A 80 -4.36 -5.17 -4.27
C ASP A 80 -3.29 -5.42 -3.18
N HIS A 81 -2.01 -5.19 -3.48
CA HIS A 81 -0.90 -5.41 -2.55
C HIS A 81 -0.91 -4.40 -1.38
N GLU A 82 -1.65 -4.74 -0.33
CA GLU A 82 -1.92 -3.83 0.80
C GLU A 82 -0.67 -3.24 1.45
N ALA A 83 0.37 -4.05 1.65
CA ALA A 83 1.61 -3.58 2.26
C ALA A 83 2.34 -2.54 1.40
N ALA A 84 2.23 -2.65 0.07
CA ALA A 84 2.85 -1.71 -0.86
C ALA A 84 2.05 -0.41 -0.91
N ARG A 85 0.70 -0.50 -0.90
CA ARG A 85 -0.18 0.67 -0.79
C ARG A 85 0.10 1.48 0.47
N ARG A 86 0.21 0.80 1.63
CA ARG A 86 0.54 1.47 2.89
C ARG A 86 1.96 2.06 2.88
N GLY A 87 2.95 1.29 2.41
CA GLY A 87 4.33 1.74 2.31
C GLY A 87 4.46 2.99 1.44
N LEU A 88 3.81 3.01 0.27
CA LEU A 88 3.77 4.17 -0.60
C LEU A 88 3.14 5.38 0.09
N ALA A 89 1.98 5.21 0.72
CA ALA A 89 1.30 6.31 1.40
C ALA A 89 2.16 6.92 2.53
N GLN A 90 2.91 6.10 3.27
CA GLN A 90 3.82 6.54 4.33
C GLN A 90 5.04 7.29 3.77
N VAL A 91 5.65 6.77 2.70
CA VAL A 91 6.76 7.42 2.00
C VAL A 91 6.33 8.77 1.42
N GLU A 92 5.19 8.82 0.73
CA GLU A 92 4.67 10.06 0.14
C GLU A 92 4.31 11.10 1.21
N LEU A 93 3.76 10.68 2.36
CA LEU A 93 3.53 11.59 3.49
C LEU A 93 4.85 12.22 3.94
N ARG A 94 5.89 11.42 4.17
CA ARG A 94 7.22 11.91 4.58
C ARG A 94 7.77 12.89 3.55
N LEU A 95 7.76 12.53 2.26
CA LEU A 95 8.21 13.39 1.16
C LEU A 95 7.46 14.73 1.13
N ARG A 96 6.14 14.75 1.29
CA ARG A 96 5.34 15.99 1.28
C ARG A 96 5.62 16.90 2.47
N THR A 97 6.00 16.31 3.61
CA THR A 97 6.31 17.04 4.85
C THR A 97 7.75 17.55 4.95
N THR A 98 8.66 17.02 4.13
CA THR A 98 10.05 17.51 4.07
C THR A 98 10.07 19.01 3.81
N ASP A 99 10.84 19.75 4.62
CA ASP A 99 11.05 21.20 4.53
C ASP A 99 9.77 22.08 4.60
N ARG A 100 8.68 21.55 5.17
CA ARG A 100 7.45 22.33 5.39
C ARG A 100 7.47 23.09 6.71
N ASP A 101 7.09 24.36 6.67
CA ASP A 101 6.94 25.20 7.86
C ASP A 101 5.49 25.14 8.39
N ARG A 102 5.33 24.53 9.57
CA ARG A 102 4.04 24.38 10.24
C ARG A 102 3.38 25.72 10.56
N GLU A 103 4.15 26.71 11.01
CA GLU A 103 3.61 28.00 11.44
C GLU A 103 3.11 28.80 10.23
N VAL A 104 3.86 28.77 9.13
CA VAL A 104 3.44 29.40 7.87
C VAL A 104 2.14 28.78 7.36
N LEU A 105 2.06 27.45 7.31
CA LEU A 105 0.86 26.74 6.85
C LEU A 105 -0.34 27.00 7.77
N ALA A 106 -0.12 27.02 9.08
CA ALA A 106 -1.17 27.36 10.05
C ALA A 106 -1.70 28.78 9.90
N ARG A 107 -0.82 29.78 9.72
CA ARG A 107 -1.25 31.16 9.46
C ARG A 107 -2.05 31.28 8.17
N ARG A 108 -1.60 30.62 7.09
CA ARG A 108 -2.31 30.62 5.79
C ARG A 108 -3.68 29.98 5.89
N ALA A 109 -3.77 28.76 6.45
CA ALA A 109 -5.03 28.04 6.61
C ALA A 109 -6.01 28.78 7.54
N HIS A 110 -5.52 29.54 8.51
CA HIS A 110 -6.37 30.39 9.36
C HIS A 110 -6.86 31.65 8.64
N ALA A 111 -6.00 32.29 7.85
CA ALA A 111 -6.34 33.51 7.11
C ALA A 111 -7.30 33.23 5.93
N ASP A 112 -7.12 32.10 5.26
CA ASP A 112 -7.96 31.66 4.16
C ASP A 112 -8.27 30.14 4.26
N PRO A 113 -9.45 29.78 4.80
CA PRO A 113 -9.89 28.38 4.84
C PRO A 113 -10.05 27.72 3.45
N ALA A 114 -10.13 28.51 2.37
CA ALA A 114 -10.16 27.99 1.00
C ALA A 114 -8.76 27.75 0.41
N ASP A 115 -7.68 28.13 1.11
CA ASP A 115 -6.30 27.78 0.75
C ASP A 115 -6.06 26.28 1.01
N THR A 116 -6.57 25.48 0.08
CA THR A 116 -6.47 24.01 0.14
C THR A 116 -5.04 23.50 0.25
N ASP A 117 -4.04 24.22 -0.30
CA ASP A 117 -2.64 23.82 -0.18
C ASP A 117 -2.14 24.00 1.26
N ALA A 118 -2.52 25.09 1.92
CA ALA A 118 -2.19 25.31 3.33
C ALA A 118 -2.89 24.31 4.25
N VAL A 119 -4.18 24.04 3.99
CA VAL A 119 -4.98 23.07 4.75
C VAL A 119 -4.41 21.66 4.60
N ILE A 120 -4.10 21.24 3.37
CA ILE A 120 -3.50 19.93 3.09
C ILE A 120 -2.12 19.80 3.73
N GLY A 121 -1.24 20.79 3.54
CA GLY A 121 0.10 20.75 4.10
C GLY A 121 0.11 20.71 5.62
N LEU A 122 -0.81 21.42 6.27
CA LEU A 122 -0.96 21.37 7.72
C LEU A 122 -1.48 20.00 8.20
N ALA A 123 -2.44 19.41 7.49
CA ALA A 123 -2.93 18.06 7.79
C ALA A 123 -1.82 17.01 7.63
N ASP A 124 -0.96 17.12 6.61
CA ASP A 124 0.21 16.24 6.45
C ASP A 124 1.16 16.37 7.65
N LEU A 125 1.46 17.59 8.10
CA LEU A 125 2.31 17.82 9.28
C LEU A 125 1.68 17.31 10.58
N GLU A 126 0.36 17.39 10.72
CA GLU A 126 -0.39 16.80 11.84
C GLU A 126 -0.29 15.27 11.81
N ALA A 127 -0.53 14.66 10.63
CA ALA A 127 -0.44 13.22 10.45
C ALA A 127 0.97 12.66 10.69
N ALA A 128 2.00 13.34 10.15
CA ALA A 128 3.39 12.95 10.36
C ALA A 128 3.85 13.09 11.83
N ALA A 129 3.24 14.01 12.58
CA ALA A 129 3.45 14.14 14.03
C ALA A 129 2.62 13.11 14.85
N GLY A 130 1.80 12.29 14.20
CA GLY A 130 0.92 11.30 14.83
C GLY A 130 -0.44 11.83 15.29
N ASP A 131 -0.75 13.11 15.05
CA ASP A 131 -2.05 13.72 15.36
C ASP A 131 -3.05 13.48 14.21
N LEU A 132 -3.42 12.22 14.03
CA LEU A 132 -4.30 11.77 12.95
C LEU A 132 -5.72 12.31 13.10
N ASP A 133 -6.21 12.51 14.33
CA ASP A 133 -7.55 13.03 14.56
C ASP A 133 -7.65 14.51 14.11
N ALA A 134 -6.61 15.32 14.36
CA ALA A 134 -6.54 16.68 13.84
C ALA A 134 -6.44 16.69 12.31
N ALA A 135 -5.54 15.86 11.74
CA ALA A 135 -5.35 15.78 10.30
C ALA A 135 -6.64 15.38 9.56
N PHE A 136 -7.30 14.31 10.00
CA PHE A 136 -8.55 13.85 9.40
C PHE A 136 -9.69 14.85 9.62
N GLY A 137 -9.79 15.43 10.82
CA GLY A 137 -10.79 16.45 11.11
C GLY A 137 -10.68 17.65 10.18
N ARG A 138 -9.45 18.13 9.95
CA ARG A 138 -9.14 19.24 9.05
C ARG A 138 -9.55 18.96 7.62
N LEU A 139 -9.15 17.81 7.07
CA LEU A 139 -9.48 17.45 5.69
C LEU A 139 -10.97 17.18 5.49
N VAL A 140 -11.64 16.53 6.45
CA VAL A 140 -13.10 16.33 6.39
C VAL A 140 -13.84 17.66 6.37
N GLY A 141 -13.44 18.62 7.23
CA GLY A 141 -14.03 19.96 7.22
C GLY A 141 -13.82 20.65 5.87
N ALA A 142 -12.60 20.62 5.35
CA ALA A 142 -12.30 21.21 4.06
C ALA A 142 -13.06 20.56 2.88
N VAL A 143 -13.36 19.26 2.91
CA VAL A 143 -14.24 18.62 1.90
C VAL A 143 -15.68 19.15 1.98
N ALA A 144 -16.18 19.46 3.18
CA ALA A 144 -17.52 20.03 3.35
C ALA A 144 -17.60 21.48 2.86
N ASP A 145 -16.53 22.25 3.06
CA ASP A 145 -16.50 23.69 2.77
C ASP A 145 -16.05 24.03 1.33
N THR A 146 -15.53 23.07 0.58
CA THR A 146 -15.05 23.27 -0.80
C THR A 146 -15.98 22.66 -1.85
N SER A 147 -15.80 23.06 -3.12
CA SER A 147 -16.56 22.53 -4.25
C SER A 147 -15.68 22.31 -5.49
N GLY A 148 -16.20 21.58 -6.48
CA GLY A 148 -15.51 21.37 -7.76
C GLY A 148 -14.11 20.72 -7.60
N PRO A 149 -13.11 21.17 -8.38
CA PRO A 149 -11.75 20.61 -8.34
C PRO A 149 -11.07 20.71 -6.97
N ALA A 150 -11.41 21.73 -6.15
CA ALA A 150 -10.84 21.89 -4.82
C ALA A 150 -11.33 20.77 -3.87
N LYS A 151 -12.64 20.49 -3.87
CA LYS A 151 -13.23 19.38 -3.10
C LYS A 151 -12.61 18.04 -3.47
N GLU A 152 -12.47 17.80 -4.77
CA GLU A 152 -11.89 16.57 -5.28
C GLU A 152 -10.43 16.39 -4.83
N ARG A 153 -9.61 17.45 -4.90
CA ARG A 153 -8.23 17.42 -4.41
C ARG A 153 -8.14 17.07 -2.93
N VAL A 154 -8.93 17.72 -2.07
CA VAL A 154 -8.92 17.44 -0.62
C VAL A 154 -9.43 16.01 -0.34
N ARG A 155 -10.45 15.56 -1.06
CA ARG A 155 -11.00 14.19 -0.94
C ARG A 155 -9.96 13.14 -1.27
N VAL A 156 -9.26 13.28 -2.41
CA VAL A 156 -8.20 12.35 -2.83
C VAL A 156 -7.06 12.35 -1.81
N HIS A 157 -6.67 13.52 -1.30
CA HIS A 157 -5.63 13.63 -0.28
C HIS A 157 -5.99 12.90 1.02
N LEU A 158 -7.22 13.07 1.50
CA LEU A 158 -7.71 12.35 2.68
C LEU A 158 -7.66 10.83 2.47
N LEU A 159 -8.05 10.33 1.29
CA LEU A 159 -7.95 8.90 1.00
C LEU A 159 -6.50 8.40 1.04
N GLY A 160 -5.55 9.16 0.48
CA GLY A 160 -4.12 8.84 0.55
C GLY A 160 -3.61 8.78 1.99
N LEU A 161 -4.03 9.72 2.87
CA LEU A 161 -3.68 9.64 4.29
C LEU A 161 -4.31 8.43 4.99
N LEU A 162 -5.54 8.07 4.65
CA LEU A 162 -6.19 6.89 5.22
C LEU A 162 -5.52 5.58 4.83
N ASP A 163 -4.81 5.55 3.69
CA ASP A 163 -4.03 4.41 3.25
C ASP A 163 -2.71 4.26 4.03
N THR A 164 -2.31 5.23 4.85
CA THR A 164 -1.16 5.06 5.77
C THR A 164 -1.45 4.10 6.94
N LEU A 165 -2.73 3.78 7.15
CA LEU A 165 -3.24 3.01 8.30
C LEU A 165 -3.73 1.61 7.89
N PRO A 166 -3.73 0.64 8.82
CA PRO A 166 -4.43 -0.63 8.66
C PRO A 166 -5.94 -0.44 8.40
N ALA A 167 -6.55 -1.40 7.71
CA ALA A 167 -7.98 -1.34 7.34
C ALA A 167 -8.93 -1.36 8.54
N ASP A 168 -8.51 -1.94 9.67
CA ASP A 168 -9.25 -2.05 10.93
C ASP A 168 -8.98 -0.89 11.91
N ASP A 169 -8.17 0.10 11.53
CA ASP A 169 -7.92 1.28 12.37
C ASP A 169 -9.23 2.06 12.60
N THR A 170 -9.62 2.20 13.87
CA THR A 170 -10.88 2.83 14.26
C THR A 170 -10.97 4.30 13.85
N ARG A 171 -9.85 5.03 13.83
CA ARG A 171 -9.81 6.44 13.42
C ARG A 171 -10.01 6.53 11.91
N ALA A 172 -9.37 5.64 11.14
CA ALA A 172 -9.54 5.57 9.70
C ALA A 172 -10.99 5.22 9.32
N ILE A 173 -11.61 4.27 10.02
CA ILE A 173 -13.03 3.91 9.84
C ILE A 173 -13.94 5.11 10.14
N ALA A 174 -13.72 5.81 11.25
CA ALA A 174 -14.50 6.99 11.62
C ALA A 174 -14.34 8.12 10.59
N ALA A 175 -13.13 8.38 10.11
CA ALA A 175 -12.84 9.39 9.09
C ALA A 175 -13.52 9.06 7.75
N ARG A 176 -13.50 7.80 7.29
CA ARG A 176 -14.23 7.37 6.08
C ARG A 176 -15.74 7.62 6.18
N ARG A 177 -16.33 7.34 7.35
CA ARG A 177 -17.76 7.62 7.60
C ARG A 177 -18.06 9.12 7.54
N ARG A 178 -17.23 9.95 8.18
CA ARG A 178 -17.37 11.41 8.16
C ARG A 178 -17.19 11.98 6.76
N LEU A 179 -16.23 11.46 5.98
CA LEU A 179 -16.03 11.83 4.59
C LEU A 179 -17.28 11.53 3.76
N ALA A 180 -17.85 10.33 3.89
CA ALA A 180 -19.07 9.97 3.16
C ALA A 180 -20.21 10.95 3.44
N LEU A 181 -20.37 11.41 4.69
CA LEU A 181 -21.37 12.41 5.06
C LEU A 181 -21.10 13.81 4.46
N ALA A 182 -19.83 14.20 4.32
CA ALA A 182 -19.44 15.51 3.77
C ALA A 182 -19.55 15.60 2.23
N LEU A 183 -19.81 14.49 1.55
CA LEU A 183 -19.99 14.45 0.10
C LEU A 183 -21.43 14.76 -0.35
N PHE A 184 -22.40 14.68 0.57
CA PHE A 184 -23.82 14.97 0.34
C PHE A 184 -24.21 16.32 0.94
#